data_AF-A0A939JZL1-F1
#
_entry.id   AF-A0A939JZL1-F1
#
_cell.length_a   1.000
_cell.length_b   1.000
_cell.length_c   1.000
_cell.angle_alpha   90.00
_cell.angle_beta   90.00
_cell.angle_gamma   90.00
#
_symmetry.space_group_name_H-M   'P 1'
#
loop_
_entity.id
_entity.type
_entity.pdbx_description
1 polymer ?
#
loop_
_entity_poly.entity_id
_entity_poly.type
_entity_poly.pdbx_seq_one_letter_code
_entity_poly.pdbx_strand_id
1 'polypeptide(L)' 'MLAVDIEHDQIGIRRGEMEKDILDMTSEEREVYYARCAEKAKQYLFSINMPLVYQKNGKTIAEFADGSITTL' A
#
# COMPACT_ATOMS: atom_id res chain seq x y z
N MET A 1 -10.65 -32.80 -26.98
CA MET A 1 -10.59 -32.22 -25.63
C MET A 1 -9.19 -31.64 -25.49
N LEU A 2 -9.03 -30.34 -25.69
CA LEU A 2 -7.73 -29.66 -25.59
C LEU A 2 -7.41 -29.53 -24.10
N ALA A 3 -6.43 -30.29 -23.64
CA ALA A 3 -5.75 -30.00 -22.38
C ALA A 3 -4.91 -28.75 -22.65
N VAL A 4 -5.25 -27.64 -21.99
CA VAL A 4 -4.40 -26.46 -21.96
C VAL A 4 -3.35 -26.74 -20.91
N ASP A 5 -2.14 -27.07 -21.36
CA ASP A 5 -0.94 -27.07 -20.53
C ASP A 5 -0.70 -25.64 -20.07
N ILE A 6 -1.15 -25.33 -18.86
CA ILE A 6 -0.74 -24.10 -18.17
C ILE A 6 0.70 -24.36 -17.73
N GLU A 7 1.65 -23.89 -18.54
CA GLU A 7 3.04 -23.73 -18.10
C GLU A 7 3.00 -23.02 -16.74
N HIS A 8 3.71 -23.58 -15.77
CA HIS A 8 3.91 -23.03 -14.42
C HIS A 8 4.77 -21.77 -14.53
N ASP A 9 4.24 -20.75 -15.19
CA ASP A 9 4.86 -19.45 -15.24
C ASP A 9 4.75 -18.89 -13.82
N GLN A 10 5.93 -18.68 -13.26
CA GLN A 10 6.16 -18.37 -11.86
C GLN A 10 5.32 -17.15 -11.47
N ILE A 11 4.19 -17.37 -10.78
CA ILE A 11 3.70 -16.39 -9.81
C ILE A 11 4.72 -16.44 -8.67
N GLY A 12 5.89 -15.87 -8.93
CA GLY A 12 7.00 -15.86 -8.00
C GLY A 12 6.51 -15.16 -6.75
N ILE A 13 6.49 -15.88 -5.62
CA ILE A 13 6.35 -15.28 -4.30
C ILE A 13 7.49 -14.27 -4.19
N ARG A 14 7.22 -13.00 -4.48
CA ARG A 14 8.18 -11.93 -4.27
C ARG A 14 8.24 -11.74 -2.75
N ARG A 15 9.43 -11.89 -2.17
CA ARG A 15 9.66 -11.55 -0.77
C ARG A 15 9.48 -10.03 -0.63
N GLY A 16 8.30 -9.61 -0.15
CA GLY A 16 8.07 -8.24 0.26
C GLY A 16 8.91 -7.89 1.51
N GLU A 17 8.84 -6.65 1.96
CA GLU A 17 9.52 -6.17 3.17
C GLU A 17 8.86 -6.65 4.48
N MET A 18 7.99 -7.67 4.41
CA MET A 18 7.25 -8.18 5.56
C MET A 18 8.18 -9.08 6.38
N GLU A 19 8.46 -8.66 7.62
CA GLU A 19 9.38 -9.36 8.54
C GLU A 19 8.69 -10.47 9.34
N LYS A 20 7.38 -10.34 9.58
CA LYS A 20 6.53 -11.25 10.34
C LYS A 20 5.19 -11.39 9.63
N ASP A 21 4.58 -12.58 9.65
CA ASP A 21 3.24 -12.77 9.08
C ASP A 21 2.22 -11.90 9.85
N ILE A 22 1.30 -11.25 9.14
CA ILE A 22 0.24 -10.43 9.74
C ILE A 22 -0.61 -11.24 10.72
N LEU A 23 -0.82 -12.53 10.44
CA LEU A 23 -1.60 -13.43 11.30
C LEU A 23 -0.89 -13.72 12.63
N ASP A 24 0.44 -13.61 12.66
CA ASP A 24 1.26 -13.83 13.86
C ASP A 24 1.50 -12.53 14.65
N MET A 25 1.14 -11.36 14.10
CA MET A 25 1.30 -10.07 14.77
C MET A 25 0.24 -9.84 15.86
N THR A 26 0.66 -9.26 16.99
CA THR A 26 -0.26 -8.66 17.96
C THR A 26 -0.97 -7.46 17.33
N SER A 27 -2.01 -6.95 17.99
CA SER A 27 -2.72 -5.76 17.53
C SER A 27 -1.79 -4.55 17.44
N GLU A 28 -0.92 -4.34 18.42
CA GLU A 28 0.03 -3.22 18.47
C GLU A 28 1.09 -3.34 17.36
N GLU A 29 1.66 -4.54 17.17
CA GLU A 29 2.63 -4.79 16.09
C GLU A 29 2.00 -4.51 14.72
N ARG A 30 0.73 -4.90 14.55
CA ARG A 30 -0.01 -4.72 13.30
C ARG A 30 -0.33 -3.25 13.03
N GLU A 31 -0.69 -2.48 14.05
CA GLU A 31 -0.87 -1.03 13.93
C GLU A 31 0.42 -0.33 13.49
N VAL A 32 1.54 -0.66 14.14
CA VAL A 32 2.86 -0.13 13.77
C VAL A 32 3.24 -0.51 12.34
N TYR A 33 3.00 -1.78 11.95
CA TYR A 33 3.24 -2.25 10.60
C TYR A 33 2.44 -1.46 9.55
N TYR A 34 1.13 -1.28 9.77
CA TYR A 34 0.29 -0.52 8.85
C TYR A 34 0.65 0.95 8.78
N ALA A 35 1.00 1.59 9.91
CA ALA A 35 1.47 2.96 9.92
C ALA A 35 2.75 3.12 9.08
N ARG A 36 3.71 2.19 9.22
CA ARG A 36 4.94 2.17 8.40
C ARG A 36 4.63 2.00 6.91
N CYS A 37 3.71 1.09 6.56
CA CYS A 37 3.29 0.88 5.18
C CYS A 37 2.62 2.12 4.58
N ALA A 38 1.74 2.79 5.33
CA ALA A 38 1.07 4.01 4.90
C ALA A 38 2.07 5.16 4.64
N GLU A 39 3.06 5.32 5.53
CA GLU A 39 4.11 6.31 5.37
C GLU A 39 4.98 6.04 4.14
N LYS A 40 5.37 4.77 3.90
CA LYS A 40 6.08 4.39 2.68
C LYS A 40 5.27 4.67 1.41
N ALA A 41 3.98 4.35 1.42
CA ALA A 41 3.10 4.63 0.29
C ALA A 41 3.01 6.13 0.02
N LYS A 42 2.84 6.95 1.07
CA LYS A 42 2.83 8.42 0.98
C LYS A 42 4.14 8.96 0.39
N GLN A 43 5.28 8.52 0.92
CA GLN A 43 6.59 8.92 0.42
C GLN A 43 6.78 8.54 -1.04
N TYR A 44 6.36 7.33 -1.43
CA TYR A 44 6.41 6.91 -2.82
C TYR A 44 5.56 7.80 -3.73
N LEU A 45 4.29 8.05 -3.37
CA LEU A 45 3.40 8.93 -4.14
C LEU A 45 4.03 10.32 -4.34
N PHE A 46 4.57 10.89 -3.27
CA PHE A 46 5.23 12.19 -3.30
C PHE A 46 6.48 12.19 -4.18
N SER A 47 7.27 11.11 -4.14
CA SER A 47 8.48 10.98 -4.99
C SER A 47 8.18 11.02 -6.49
N ILE A 48 6.96 10.63 -6.89
CA ILE A 48 6.49 10.65 -8.29
C ILE A 48 5.50 11.79 -8.56
N ASN A 49 5.51 12.82 -7.72
CA ASN A 49 4.64 14.01 -7.83
C ASN A 49 3.14 13.70 -7.84
N MET A 50 2.72 12.59 -7.24
CA MET A 50 1.31 12.25 -7.05
C MET A 50 0.85 12.61 -5.63
N PRO A 51 -0.38 13.12 -5.46
CA PRO A 51 -0.95 13.35 -4.14
C PRO A 51 -1.37 12.05 -3.45
N LEU A 52 -1.40 12.09 -2.12
CA LEU A 52 -2.10 11.10 -1.31
C LEU A 52 -3.59 11.47 -1.29
N VAL A 53 -4.45 10.59 -1.80
CA VAL A 53 -5.90 10.81 -1.85
C VAL A 53 -6.61 9.94 -0.81
N TYR A 54 -7.45 10.55 0.03
CA TYR A 54 -8.19 9.86 1.09
C TYR A 54 -9.53 10.53 1.40
N GLN A 55 -10.42 9.80 2.07
CA GLN A 55 -11.70 10.32 2.55
C GLN A 55 -11.56 10.90 3.96
N LYS A 56 -12.06 12.12 4.18
CA LYS A 56 -12.14 12.77 5.50
C LYS A 56 -13.45 13.53 5.62
N ASN A 57 -14.24 13.20 6.65
CA ASN A 57 -15.54 13.84 6.92
C ASN A 57 -16.49 13.82 5.69
N GLY A 58 -16.52 12.70 4.96
CA GLY A 58 -17.35 12.53 3.77
C GLY A 58 -16.88 13.30 2.53
N LYS A 59 -15.68 13.89 2.57
CA LYS A 59 -15.07 14.60 1.46
C LYS A 59 -13.80 13.92 1.01
N THR A 60 -13.57 13.90 -0.29
CA THR A 60 -12.32 13.44 -0.87
C THR A 60 -11.27 14.54 -0.71
N ILE A 61 -10.12 14.19 -0.14
CA ILE A 61 -9.00 15.09 0.12
C ILE A 61 -7.79 14.59 -0.67
N ALA A 62 -7.09 15.51 -1.33
CA ALA A 62 -5.79 15.30 -1.94
C ALA A 62 -4.74 16.09 -1.14
N GLU A 63 -3.73 15.40 -0.61
CA GLU A 63 -2.58 15.97 0.09
C GLU A 63 -1.33 15.83 -0.78
N PHE A 64 -0.57 16.91 -0.94
CA PHE A 64 0.62 16.96 -1.79
C PHE A 64 1.91 16.99 -0.96
N ALA A 65 3.04 16.77 -1.63
CA ALA A 65 4.37 16.71 -1.01
C ALA A 65 4.80 18.02 -0.33
N ASP A 66 4.30 19.16 -0.83
CA ASP A 66 4.53 20.49 -0.25
C ASP A 66 3.65 20.78 0.97
N GLY A 67 2.80 19.83 1.37
CA GLY A 67 1.84 19.97 2.47
C GLY A 67 0.56 20.70 2.08
N SER A 68 0.38 21.07 0.80
CA SER A 68 -0.89 21.62 0.34
C SER A 68 -1.98 20.55 0.36
N ILE A 69 -3.20 20.98 0.69
CA ILE A 69 -4.37 20.11 0.81
C ILE A 69 -5.50 20.71 -0.03
N THR A 70 -6.06 19.90 -0.92
CA THR A 70 -7.21 20.27 -1.76
C THR A 70 -8.37 19.31 -1.51
N THR A 71 -9.58 19.85 -1.41
CA THR A 71 -10.81 19.04 -1.44
C THR A 71 -11.21 18.80 -2.89
N LEU A 72 -11.50 17.55 -3.25
CA LEU A 72 -12.00 17.15 -4.57
C LEU A 72 -13.52 17.04 -4.60
#